data_AF-A0AAW9JJA3-F1
#
_entry.id   AF-A0AAW9JJA3-F1
#
_cell.length_a   1.000
_cell.length_b   1.000
_cell.length_c   1.000
_cell.angle_alpha   90.00
_cell.angle_beta   90.00
_cell.angle_gamma   90.00
#
_symmetry.space_group_name_H-M   'P 1'
#
loop_
_entity.id
_entity.type
_entity.pdbx_description
1 polymer ?
#
loop_
_entity_poly.entity_id
_entity_poly.type
_entity_poly.pdbx_seq_one_letter_code
_entity_poly.pdbx_strand_id
1 'polypeptide(L)'
;MYPNYNMNQLTLDISTSIEPKENHVALFINELVASLQIKQPYLFGRPREYDLGAMMKLVLFAYTRKTFTSRKIDRLTEENLYTRW
;
A
#
# COMPACT_ATOMS: atom_id res chain seq x y z
N MET A 1 15.40 6.73 -46.27
CA MET A 1 16.00 7.29 -45.04
C MET A 1 15.60 6.36 -43.91
N TYR A 2 16.51 5.51 -43.43
CA TYR A 2 16.19 4.53 -42.38
C TYR A 2 16.19 5.22 -41.01
N PRO A 3 15.18 5.00 -40.15
CA PRO A 3 15.22 5.50 -38.78
C PRO A 3 16.33 4.77 -37.99
N ASN A 4 17.23 5.54 -37.38
CA ASN A 4 18.26 5.03 -36.48
C ASN A 4 17.60 4.61 -35.16
N TYR A 5 17.21 3.35 -35.05
CA TYR A 5 16.77 2.77 -33.79
C TYR A 5 17.98 2.58 -32.87
N ASN A 6 18.05 3.37 -31.80
CA ASN A 6 19.05 3.20 -30.75
C ASN A 6 18.64 2.02 -29.84
N MET A 7 19.37 0.91 -29.92
CA MET A 7 19.06 -0.32 -29.18
C MET A 7 19.58 -0.34 -27.73
N ASN A 8 20.25 0.75 -27.28
CA ASN A 8 20.91 0.82 -25.98
C ASN A 8 20.00 1.32 -24.84
N GLN A 9 18.69 1.49 -25.06
CA GLN A 9 17.73 1.78 -23.98
C GLN A 9 17.26 0.47 -23.33
N LEU A 10 18.04 -0.04 -22.36
CA LEU A 10 17.72 -1.25 -21.59
C LEU A 10 16.76 -1.00 -20.41
N THR A 11 16.44 0.25 -20.10
CA THR A 11 15.62 0.61 -18.93
C THR A 11 14.43 1.46 -19.36
N LEU A 12 13.23 0.98 -19.06
CA LEU A 12 11.99 1.72 -19.24
C LEU A 12 11.79 2.61 -18.00
N ASP A 13 12.17 3.89 -18.11
CA ASP A 13 11.95 4.92 -17.08
C ASP A 13 10.46 5.31 -17.06
N ILE A 14 9.61 4.43 -16.53
CA ILE A 14 8.21 4.76 -16.21
C ILE A 14 8.02 4.80 -14.70
N SER A 15 7.33 5.83 -14.22
CA SER A 15 6.94 5.93 -12.82
C SER A 15 5.99 4.77 -12.51
N THR A 16 6.45 3.79 -11.73
CA THR A 16 5.62 2.67 -11.24
C THR A 16 4.80 3.05 -10.00
N SER A 17 4.76 4.35 -9.68
CA SER A 17 3.99 4.89 -8.57
C SER A 17 2.50 4.80 -8.90
N ILE A 18 1.79 3.91 -8.24
CA ILE A 18 0.33 3.82 -8.35
C ILE A 18 -0.29 4.69 -7.27
N GLU A 19 -0.91 5.77 -7.72
CA GLU A 19 -1.74 6.63 -6.88
C GLU A 19 -3.20 6.18 -7.00
N PRO A 20 -3.92 6.00 -5.88
CA PRO A 20 -5.34 5.71 -5.93
C PRO A 20 -6.10 6.88 -6.54
N LYS A 21 -7.17 6.57 -7.28
CA LYS A 21 -8.10 7.60 -7.78
C LYS A 21 -8.67 8.42 -6.61
N GLU A 22 -8.89 9.73 -6.80
CA GLU A 22 -9.29 10.69 -5.77
C GLU A 22 -10.49 10.27 -4.88
N ASN A 23 -11.41 9.46 -5.40
CA ASN A 23 -12.59 8.98 -4.65
C ASN A 23 -12.46 7.52 -4.16
N HIS A 24 -11.24 6.99 -4.07
CA HIS A 24 -11.03 5.61 -3.68
C HIS A 24 -11.04 5.44 -2.15
N VAL A 25 -11.64 4.34 -1.67
CA VAL A 25 -11.79 4.03 -0.23
C VAL A 25 -10.44 3.97 0.50
N ALA A 26 -9.37 3.57 -0.19
CA ALA A 26 -8.02 3.54 0.41
C ALA A 26 -7.51 4.93 0.79
N LEU A 27 -7.86 5.98 0.03
CA LEU A 27 -7.46 7.36 0.37
C LEU A 27 -8.12 7.79 1.68
N PHE A 28 -9.43 7.57 1.77
CA PHE A 28 -10.21 7.87 2.96
C PHE A 28 -9.70 7.13 4.20
N ILE A 29 -9.34 5.85 4.05
CA ILE A 29 -8.77 5.06 5.16
C ILE A 29 -7.41 5.62 5.59
N ASN A 30 -6.53 5.99 4.66
CA ASN A 30 -5.24 6.57 5.02
C ASN A 30 -5.40 7.92 5.72
N GLU A 31 -6.28 8.81 5.23
CA GLU A 31 -6.57 10.09 5.89
C GLU A 31 -7.13 9.87 7.30
N LEU A 32 -8.06 8.92 7.45
CA LEU A 32 -8.60 8.53 8.74
C LEU A 32 -7.47 8.06 9.67
N VAL A 33 -6.64 7.10 9.26
CA VAL A 33 -5.54 6.57 10.09
C VAL A 33 -4.51 7.65 10.42
N ALA A 34 -4.19 8.54 9.47
CA ALA A 34 -3.30 9.66 9.69
C ALA A 34 -3.85 10.65 10.72
N SER A 35 -5.16 10.90 10.71
CA SER A 35 -5.84 11.79 11.66
C SER A 35 -5.79 11.28 13.11
N LEU A 36 -5.71 9.96 13.32
CA LEU A 36 -5.61 9.38 14.66
C LEU A 36 -4.25 9.64 15.33
N GLN A 37 -3.24 10.09 14.57
CA GLN A 37 -1.90 10.43 15.07
C GLN A 37 -1.33 9.37 16.04
N ILE A 38 -1.43 8.09 15.67
CA ILE A 38 -1.00 6.99 16.54
C ILE A 38 0.53 7.00 16.69
N LYS A 39 1.00 7.65 17.75
CA LYS A 39 2.40 7.67 18.16
C LYS A 39 2.56 6.71 19.32
N GLN A 40 2.61 5.42 19.02
CA GLN A 40 2.93 4.40 20.02
C GLN A 40 4.42 4.08 19.94
N PRO A 41 5.27 4.70 20.79
CA PRO A 41 6.68 4.34 20.83
C PRO A 41 6.77 2.88 21.25
N TYR A 42 7.55 2.12 20.50
CA TYR A 42 7.72 0.71 20.78
C TYR A 42 8.61 0.53 22.01
N LEU A 43 8.05 -0.03 23.10
CA LEU A 43 8.73 -0.14 24.39
C LEU A 43 9.69 -1.33 24.51
N PHE A 44 9.64 -2.30 23.59
CA PHE A 44 10.45 -3.51 23.68
C PHE A 44 11.74 -3.38 22.86
N GLY A 45 12.76 -4.17 23.18
CA GLY A 45 14.08 -4.07 22.54
C GLY A 45 14.18 -4.63 21.10
N ARG A 46 13.11 -5.24 20.55
CA ARG A 46 13.10 -5.82 19.19
C ARG A 46 12.37 -4.92 18.20
N PRO A 47 12.99 -4.36 17.16
CA PRO A 47 12.29 -3.51 16.19
C PRO A 47 11.02 -4.20 15.65
N ARG A 48 9.91 -3.45 15.54
CA ARG A 48 8.69 -3.95 14.90
C ARG A 48 8.97 -4.17 13.42
N GLU A 49 8.62 -5.35 12.91
CA GLU A 49 8.65 -5.64 11.47
C GLU A 49 7.60 -4.85 10.70
N TYR A 50 6.50 -4.47 11.37
CA TYR A 50 5.37 -3.79 10.75
C TYR A 50 4.99 -2.52 11.50
N ASP A 51 4.68 -1.46 10.74
CA ASP A 51 4.10 -0.25 11.28
C ASP A 51 2.65 -0.48 11.71
N LEU A 52 2.28 0.08 12.86
CA LEU A 52 0.94 -0.06 13.42
C LEU A 52 -0.09 0.67 12.55
N GLY A 53 0.28 1.84 12.00
CA GLY A 53 -0.58 2.60 11.09
C GLY A 53 -0.88 1.79 9.83
N ALA A 54 0.16 1.25 9.18
CA ALA A 54 0.01 0.39 8.01
C ALA A 54 -0.89 -0.83 8.27
N MET A 55 -0.67 -1.52 9.40
CA MET A 55 -1.50 -2.68 9.78
C MET A 55 -2.97 -2.31 9.98
N MET A 56 -3.24 -1.15 10.58
CA MET A 56 -4.60 -0.69 10.79
C MET A 56 -5.31 -0.36 9.46
N LYS A 57 -4.62 0.30 8.52
CA LYS A 57 -5.16 0.57 7.18
C LYS A 57 -5.57 -0.72 6.46
N LEU A 58 -4.70 -1.73 6.51
CA LEU A 58 -4.91 -3.03 5.87
C LEU A 58 -6.13 -3.76 6.47
N VAL A 59 -6.27 -3.77 7.80
CA VAL A 59 -7.44 -4.38 8.46
C VAL A 59 -8.73 -3.62 8.11
N LEU A 60 -8.71 -2.29 8.19
CA LEU A 60 -9.88 -1.48 7.84
C LEU A 60 -10.30 -1.72 6.38
N PHE A 61 -9.34 -1.71 5.45
CA PHE A 61 -9.60 -1.94 4.04
C PHE A 61 -10.19 -3.33 3.79
N ALA A 62 -9.65 -4.37 4.42
CA ALA A 62 -10.20 -5.71 4.35
C ALA A 62 -11.65 -5.77 4.87
N TYR A 63 -11.93 -5.09 5.97
CA TYR A 63 -13.27 -5.08 6.58
C TYR A 63 -14.29 -4.38 5.68
N THR A 64 -13.90 -3.33 4.95
CA THR A 64 -14.80 -2.72 3.93
C THR A 64 -15.19 -3.71 2.83
N ARG A 65 -14.33 -4.69 2.55
CA ARG A 65 -14.56 -5.76 1.55
C ARG A 65 -15.10 -7.05 2.15
N LYS A 66 -15.53 -7.03 3.42
CA LYS A 66 -16.07 -8.20 4.15
C LYS A 66 -15.08 -9.38 4.26
N THR A 67 -13.77 -9.11 4.24
CA THR A 67 -12.73 -10.12 4.46
C THR A 67 -12.23 -10.05 5.90
N PHE A 68 -12.61 -11.03 6.72
CA PHE A 68 -12.33 -11.01 8.16
C PHE A 68 -11.23 -11.96 8.62
N THR A 69 -10.94 -12.99 7.82
CA THR A 69 -9.98 -14.03 8.20
C THR A 69 -8.56 -13.63 7.78
N SER A 70 -7.58 -13.74 8.67
CA SER A 70 -6.20 -13.32 8.41
C SER A 70 -5.62 -13.89 7.11
N ARG A 71 -5.86 -15.18 6.79
CA ARG A 71 -5.42 -15.79 5.52
C ARG A 71 -6.03 -15.15 4.27
N LYS A 72 -7.26 -14.66 4.34
CA LYS A 72 -7.90 -13.96 3.21
C LYS A 72 -7.39 -12.52 3.11
N ILE A 73 -7.06 -11.91 4.24
CA ILE A 73 -6.48 -10.56 4.29
C ILE A 73 -5.06 -10.59 3.69
N ASP A 74 -4.29 -11.62 4.00
CA ASP A 74 -2.95 -11.84 3.46
C ASP A 74 -2.98 -11.96 1.92
N ARG A 75 -3.83 -12.86 1.40
CA ARG A 75 -4.08 -12.99 -0.05
C ARG A 75 -4.55 -11.69 -0.69
N LEU A 76 -5.47 -10.96 -0.03
CA LEU A 76 -5.93 -9.65 -0.51
C LEU A 76 -4.76 -8.66 -0.61
N THR A 77 -3.79 -8.72 0.29
CA THR A 77 -2.63 -7.82 0.32
C THR A 77 -1.64 -8.14 -0.80
N GLU A 78 -1.46 -9.43 -1.10
CA GLU A 78 -0.65 -9.89 -2.23
C GLU A 78 -1.30 -9.50 -3.58
N GLU A 79 -2.62 -9.68 -3.69
CA GLU A 79 -3.37 -9.50 -4.94
C GLU A 79 -3.72 -8.03 -5.24
N ASN A 80 -3.90 -7.20 -4.21
CA ASN A 80 -4.45 -5.86 -4.36
C ASN A 80 -3.45 -4.77 -3.97
N LEU A 81 -3.09 -3.95 -4.95
CA LEU A 81 -2.11 -2.89 -4.74
C LEU A 81 -2.60 -1.76 -3.82
N TYR A 82 -3.91 -1.52 -3.75
CA TYR A 82 -4.48 -0.47 -2.89
C TYR A 82 -4.35 -0.77 -1.40
N THR A 83 -4.02 -2.01 -1.02
CA THR A 83 -3.74 -2.36 0.38
C THR A 83 -2.41 -1.80 0.89
N ARG A 84 -1.54 -1.34 -0.01
CA ARG A 84 -0.21 -0.79 0.32
C ARG A 84 -0.23 0.71 0.67
N TRP A 85 -1.38 1.38 0.50
CA TRP A 85 -1.56 2.81 0.78
C TRP A 85 -1.96 3.02 2.25
#